data_AF-A0A7X9CKU2-F1
#
_entry.id   AF-A0A7X9CKU2-F1
#
_cell.length_a   1.000
_cell.length_b   1.000
_cell.length_c   1.000
_cell.angle_alpha   90.00
_cell.angle_beta   90.00
_cell.angle_gamma   90.00
#
_symmetry.space_group_name_H-M   'P 1'
#
loop_
_entity.id
_entity.type
_entity.pdbx_description
1 polymer ?
#
loop_
_entity_poly.entity_id
_entity_poly.type
_entity_poly.pdbx_seq_one_letter_code
_entity_poly.pdbx_strand_id
1 'polypeptide(L)' 'MSLKSELKEFLMRGSVVDMAVGIVIGGAFGKIVTSFVNDILMPPIAMLVGDSKFAELKVVLKEAVLQGEE' A
#
# COMPACT_ATOMS: atom_id res chain seq x y z
N MET A 1 4.55 25.69 -34.31
CA MET A 1 5.49 24.93 -33.47
C MET A 1 5.01 23.49 -33.39
N SER A 2 5.90 22.52 -33.14
CA SER A 2 5.54 21.10 -33.09
C SER A 2 5.18 20.71 -31.66
N LEU A 3 4.17 19.85 -31.47
CA LEU A 3 3.82 19.28 -30.16
C LEU A 3 5.02 18.69 -29.41
N LYS A 4 5.99 18.14 -30.16
CA LYS A 4 7.20 17.54 -29.59
C LYS A 4 8.12 18.58 -28.92
N SER A 5 8.19 19.79 -29.46
CA SER A 5 8.97 20.88 -28.85
C SER A 5 8.24 21.48 -27.65
N GLU A 6 6.94 21.68 -27.74
CA GLU A 6 6.12 22.25 -26.65
C GLU A 6 6.05 21.31 -25.44
N LEU A 7 5.94 20.00 -25.66
CA LEU A 7 5.97 19.00 -24.58
C LEU A 7 7.35 18.95 -23.90
N LYS A 8 8.44 19.01 -24.68
CA LYS A 8 9.80 19.06 -24.12
C LYS A 8 9.97 20.31 -23.27
N GLU A 9 9.53 21.46 -23.75
CA GLU A 9 9.62 22.74 -23.04
C GLU A 9 8.76 22.74 -21.77
N PHE A 10 7.59 22.09 -21.81
CA PHE A 10 6.73 21.87 -20.63
C PHE A 10 7.39 20.96 -19.59
N LEU A 11 7.97 19.83 -20.02
CA LEU A 11 8.66 18.89 -19.14
C LEU A 11 9.97 19.46 -18.58
N MET A 12 10.62 20.39 -19.28
CA MET A 12 11.83 21.06 -18.79
C MET A 12 11.53 22.15 -17.75
N ARG A 13 10.25 22.44 -17.46
CA ARG A 13 9.89 23.31 -16.34
C ARG A 13 10.22 22.59 -15.04
N GLY A 14 11.11 23.18 -14.24
CA GLY A 14 11.53 22.61 -12.95
C GLY A 14 10.36 22.22 -12.04
N SER A 15 9.31 23.05 -11.98
CA SER A 15 8.10 22.76 -11.19
C SER A 15 7.35 21.48 -11.58
N VAL A 16 7.41 21.08 -12.86
CA VAL A 16 6.76 19.85 -13.36
C VAL A 16 7.65 18.63 -13.08
N VAL A 17 8.96 18.78 -13.25
CA VAL A 17 9.95 17.72 -12.94
C VAL A 17 9.91 17.38 -11.46
N ASP A 18 9.97 18.39 -10.59
CA ASP A 18 10.01 18.19 -9.14
C ASP A 18 8.72 17.53 -8.63
N MET A 19 7.56 17.92 -9.20
CA MET A 19 6.29 17.28 -8.92
C MET A 19 6.26 15.81 -9.37
N ALA A 20 6.75 15.51 -10.57
CA ALA A 20 6.81 14.15 -11.09
C ALA A 20 7.73 13.26 -10.24
N VAL A 21 8.89 13.76 -9.85
CA VAL A 21 9.83 13.07 -8.96
C VAL A 21 9.18 12.80 -7.59
N GLY A 22 8.48 13.78 -7.03
CA GLY A 22 7.75 13.61 -5.76
C GLY A 22 6.70 12.51 -5.80
N ILE A 23 5.93 12.40 -6.89
CA ILE A 23 4.90 11.35 -7.05
C ILE A 23 5.55 9.96 -7.20
N VAL A 24 6.61 9.85 -8.01
CA VAL A 24 7.30 8.57 -8.24
C VAL A 24 7.95 8.06 -6.94
N ILE A 25 8.63 8.95 -6.21
CA ILE A 25 9.23 8.61 -4.92
C ILE A 25 8.14 8.29 -3.90
N GLY A 26 7.08 9.08 -3.81
CA GLY A 26 5.97 8.84 -2.88
C GLY A 26 5.30 7.47 -3.11
N GLY A 27 5.07 7.10 -4.37
CA GLY A 27 4.48 5.81 -4.72
C GLY A 27 5.40 4.61 -4.46
N ALA A 28 6.71 4.75 -4.71
CA ALA A 28 7.68 3.67 -4.47
C ALA A 28 8.04 3.52 -2.99
N PHE A 29 8.22 4.64 -2.27
CA PHE A 29 8.67 4.65 -0.88
C PHE A 29 7.66 4.02 0.07
N GLY A 30 6.36 4.15 -0.22
CA GLY A 30 5.31 3.47 0.55
C GLY A 30 5.52 1.95 0.62
N LYS A 31 5.90 1.30 -0.48
CA LYS A 31 6.18 -0.15 -0.49
C LYS A 31 7.39 -0.52 0.37
N ILE A 32 8.42 0.32 0.35
CA ILE A 32 9.62 0.15 1.17
C ILE A 32 9.26 0.22 2.65
N VAL A 33 8.47 1.24 3.04
CA VAL A 33 8.00 1.40 4.43
C VAL A 33 7.11 0.23 4.84
N THR A 34 6.17 -0.21 3.99
CA THR A 34 5.30 -1.35 4.30
C THR A 34 6.08 -2.64 4.51
N SER A 35 7.05 -2.96 3.64
CA SER A 35 7.91 -4.14 3.82
C SER A 35 8.77 -4.01 5.09
N PHE A 36 9.35 -2.84 5.35
CA PHE A 36 10.08 -2.61 6.60
C PHE A 36 9.21 -2.84 7.85
N VAL A 37 7.98 -2.33 7.86
CA VAL A 37 7.06 -2.54 8.99
C VAL A 37 6.71 -4.02 9.13
N ASN A 38 6.33 -4.69 8.04
CA ASN A 38 5.87 -6.08 8.09
C ASN A 38 6.99 -7.10 8.36
N ASP A 39 8.18 -6.86 7.82
CA ASP A 39 9.25 -7.85 7.84
C ASP A 39 10.20 -7.64 9.03
N ILE A 40 10.31 -6.41 9.55
CA ILE A 40 11.25 -6.07 10.63
C ILE A 40 10.54 -5.66 11.92
N LEU A 41 9.49 -4.84 11.87
CA LEU A 41 8.80 -4.36 13.07
C LEU A 41 7.73 -5.32 13.59
N MET A 42 6.97 -5.94 12.70
CA MET A 42 5.89 -6.86 13.09
C MET A 42 6.38 -8.09 13.86
N PRO A 43 7.52 -8.76 13.57
CA PRO A 43 7.92 -9.94 14.34
C PRO A 43 8.20 -9.65 15.83
N PRO A 44 8.95 -8.59 16.21
CA PRO A 44 9.08 -8.17 17.61
C PRO A 44 7.77 -7.72 18.23
N ILE A 45 6.93 -6.97 17.50
CA ILE A 45 5.64 -6.48 18.02
C ILE A 45 4.67 -7.65 18.24
N ALA A 46 4.62 -8.62 17.32
CA ALA A 46 3.82 -9.82 17.44
C ALA A 46 4.25 -10.68 18.64
N MET A 47 5.56 -10.79 18.89
CA MET A 47 6.09 -11.46 20.08
C MET A 47 5.70 -10.75 21.39
N LEU A 48 5.60 -9.43 21.41
CA LEU A 48 5.22 -8.65 22.60
C LEU A 48 3.70 -8.54 22.82
N VAL A 49 2.92 -8.51 21.75
CA VAL A 49 1.45 -8.37 21.78
C VAL A 49 0.73 -9.72 21.84
N GLY A 50 1.41 -10.81 21.47
CA GLY A 50 0.89 -12.18 21.53
C GLY A 50 0.03 -12.53 20.30
N ASP A 51 0.41 -13.61 19.61
CA ASP A 51 -0.12 -14.16 18.35
C ASP A 51 -1.65 -14.32 18.22
N SER A 52 -2.43 -14.23 19.31
CA SER A 52 -3.75 -14.86 19.35
C SER A 52 -4.95 -13.92 19.26
N LYS A 53 -4.80 -12.60 19.30
CA LYS A 53 -5.98 -11.71 19.40
C LYS A 53 -6.52 -11.10 18.10
N PHE A 54 -5.79 -11.09 16.99
CA PHE A 54 -6.30 -10.42 15.77
C PHE A 54 -6.64 -11.38 14.62
N ALA A 55 -5.92 -12.50 14.48
CA ALA A 55 -6.23 -13.49 13.45
C ALA A 55 -7.45 -14.37 13.81
N GLU A 56 -7.70 -14.56 15.11
CA GLU A 56 -8.75 -15.45 15.64
C GLU A 56 -10.03 -14.73 16.10
N LEU A 57 -10.09 -13.39 16.04
CA LEU A 57 -11.33 -12.64 16.29
C LEU A 57 -12.30 -12.75 15.10
N LYS A 58 -12.71 -13.97 14.77
CA LYS A 58 -13.87 -14.24 13.92
C LYS A 58 -15.08 -14.45 14.82
N VAL A 59 -15.86 -13.39 15.04
CA VAL A 59 -17.18 -13.50 15.67
C VAL A 59 -18.17 -13.92 14.59
N VAL A 60 -18.65 -15.16 14.65
CA VAL A 60 -19.72 -15.65 13.76
C VAL A 60 -21.02 -14.97 14.16
N LEU A 61 -21.42 -13.95 13.40
CA LEU A 61 -22.68 -13.22 13.66
C LEU A 61 -23.92 -14.04 13.30
N LYS A 62 -23.79 -15.04 12.41
CA LYS A 62 -24.85 -15.98 12.02
C LYS A 62 -24.22 -17.20 11.34
N GLU A 63 -24.65 -18.40 11.72
CA GLU A 63 -24.20 -19.64 11.09
C GLU A 63 -24.70 -19.75 9.65
N ALA A 64 -23.83 -20.23 8.75
CA ALA A 64 -24.19 -20.48 7.37
C ALA A 64 -25.08 -21.73 7.32
N VAL A 65 -26.37 -21.54 7.05
CA VAL A 65 -27.29 -22.64 6.79
C VAL A 65 -26.99 -23.17 5.39
N LEU A 66 -26.34 -24.32 5.30
CA LEU A 66 -26.29 -25.11 4.07
C LEU A 66 -27.65 -25.80 3.91
N GLN A 67 -28.67 -25.03 3.53
CA GLN A 67 -29.96 -25.59 3.16
C GLN A 67 -29.85 -26.04 1.70
N GLY A 68 -29.39 -27.27 1.54
CA GLY A 68 -29.18 -27.93 0.26
C GLY A 68 -29.02 -29.43 0.44
N GLU A 69 -29.93 -30.06 1.20
CA GLU A 69 -30.20 -31.50 1.11
C GLU A 69 -31.72 -31.66 1.04
N GLU A 70 -32.17 -31.97 -0.19
CA GLU A 70 -33.50 -32.41 -0.68
C GLU A 70 -34.78 -31.66 -0.25
#